data_AF-A0A366DYJ1-F1
#
_entry.id   AF-A0A366DYJ1-F1
#
_cell.length_a   1.000
_cell.length_b   1.000
_cell.length_c   1.000
_cell.angle_alpha   90.00
_cell.angle_beta   90.00
_cell.angle_gamma   90.00
#
_symmetry.space_group_name_H-M   'P 1'
#
loop_
_entity.id
_entity.type
_entity.pdbx_description
1 polymer ?
#
loop_
_entity_poly.entity_id
_entity_poly.type
_entity_poly.pdbx_seq_one_letter_code
_entity_poly.pdbx_strand_id
1 'polypeptide(L)'
;MPNYKVDMAEVLAFKEDIKALRATLHEQLADVKGAIDQIKQMDSFQGQAADDAKAYFEVMHRILLTAFQGVFSELEGNITKHVRDFQEEIDADPHAVIETGYIEDEKEMIEDRHDALKQLADK
;
A
#
# COMPACT_ATOMS: atom_id res chain seq x y z
N MET A 1 -28.22 5.70 19.49
CA MET A 1 -27.96 5.82 18.04
C MET A 1 -26.89 4.80 17.67
N PRO A 2 -26.84 4.27 16.44
CA PRO A 2 -25.89 3.21 16.10
C PRO A 2 -24.48 3.79 15.97
N ASN A 3 -23.55 3.11 16.61
CA ASN A 3 -22.12 3.36 16.62
C ASN A 3 -21.50 2.66 15.40
N TYR A 4 -20.82 3.40 14.51
CA TYR A 4 -20.26 2.81 13.30
C TYR A 4 -18.79 2.43 13.51
N LYS A 5 -18.54 1.12 13.59
CA LYS A 5 -17.21 0.53 13.44
C LYS A 5 -16.74 0.66 11.99
N VAL A 6 -15.43 0.66 11.80
CA VAL A 6 -14.81 0.45 10.49
C VAL A 6 -15.36 -0.84 9.90
N ASP A 7 -15.73 -0.82 8.61
CA ASP A 7 -16.15 -2.04 7.91
C ASP A 7 -14.94 -2.93 7.69
N MET A 8 -14.77 -3.90 8.58
CA MET A 8 -13.66 -4.84 8.51
C MET A 8 -13.71 -5.72 7.25
N ALA A 9 -14.86 -5.86 6.59
CA ALA A 9 -14.93 -6.57 5.31
C ALA A 9 -14.18 -5.80 4.21
N GLU A 10 -14.31 -4.47 4.17
CA GLU A 10 -13.59 -3.61 3.22
C GLU A 10 -12.08 -3.66 3.46
N VAL A 11 -11.65 -3.58 4.73
CA VAL A 11 -10.22 -3.63 5.09
C VAL A 11 -9.59 -4.99 4.76
N LEU A 12 -10.32 -6.08 4.99
CA LEU A 12 -9.86 -7.42 4.63
C LEU A 12 -9.82 -7.63 3.11
N ALA A 13 -10.77 -7.08 2.37
CA ALA A 13 -10.74 -7.10 0.90
C ALA A 13 -9.50 -6.36 0.37
N PHE A 14 -9.23 -5.15 0.89
CA PHE A 14 -8.03 -4.38 0.54
C PHE A 14 -6.74 -5.17 0.80
N LYS A 15 -6.64 -5.88 1.94
CA LYS A 15 -5.48 -6.74 2.24
C LYS A 15 -5.30 -7.83 1.19
N GLU A 16 -6.36 -8.54 0.81
CA GLU A 16 -6.26 -9.60 -0.19
C GLU A 16 -5.94 -9.04 -1.58
N ASP A 17 -6.44 -7.85 -1.94
CA ASP A 17 -6.09 -7.16 -3.19
C ASP A 17 -4.59 -6.85 -3.25
N ILE A 18 -4.01 -6.32 -2.15
CA ILE A 18 -2.57 -6.04 -2.06
C ILE A 18 -1.74 -7.32 -2.18
N LYS A 19 -2.18 -8.41 -1.57
CA LYS A 19 -1.52 -9.71 -1.64
C LYS A 19 -1.56 -10.30 -3.06
N ALA A 20 -2.70 -10.19 -3.74
CA ALA A 20 -2.84 -10.59 -5.14
C ALA A 20 -1.93 -9.74 -6.05
N LEU A 21 -1.94 -8.42 -5.87
CA LEU A 21 -1.07 -7.51 -6.62
C LEU A 21 0.41 -7.84 -6.41
N ARG A 22 0.83 -8.09 -5.16
CA ARG A 22 2.21 -8.49 -4.85
C ARG A 22 2.59 -9.79 -5.54
N ALA A 23 1.70 -10.78 -5.57
CA ALA A 23 1.94 -12.05 -6.26
C ALA A 23 2.14 -11.83 -7.77
N THR A 24 1.27 -11.05 -8.41
CA THR A 24 1.40 -10.69 -9.83
C THR A 24 2.70 -9.94 -10.12
N LEU A 25 3.05 -8.94 -9.30
CA LEU A 25 4.31 -8.21 -9.46
C LEU A 25 5.52 -9.13 -9.30
N HIS A 26 5.46 -10.08 -8.36
CA HIS A 26 6.54 -11.03 -8.16
C HIS A 26 6.77 -11.92 -9.39
N GLU A 27 5.69 -12.43 -9.99
CA GLU A 27 5.71 -13.22 -11.22
C GLU A 27 6.26 -12.41 -12.40
N GLN A 28 5.74 -11.20 -12.62
CA GLN A 28 6.23 -10.32 -13.69
C GLN A 28 7.71 -9.96 -13.55
N LEU A 29 8.19 -9.71 -12.32
CA LEU A 29 9.61 -9.47 -12.07
C LEU A 29 10.46 -10.73 -12.29
N ALA A 30 9.90 -11.92 -12.01
CA ALA A 30 10.57 -13.19 -12.31
C ALA A 30 10.67 -13.43 -13.83
N ASP A 31 9.64 -13.08 -14.60
CA ASP A 31 9.66 -13.18 -16.07
C ASP A 31 10.75 -12.29 -16.68
N VAL A 32 10.89 -11.05 -16.20
CA VAL A 32 11.96 -10.14 -16.65
C VAL A 32 13.35 -10.71 -16.31
N LYS A 33 13.52 -11.32 -15.13
CA LYS A 33 14.76 -12.02 -14.78
C LYS A 33 15.03 -13.19 -15.73
N GLY A 34 14.01 -13.95 -16.11
CA GLY A 34 14.11 -15.03 -17.09
C GLY A 34 14.51 -14.51 -18.49
N ALA A 35 13.95 -13.38 -18.92
CA ALA A 35 14.34 -12.74 -20.18
C ALA A 35 15.81 -12.26 -20.16
N ILE A 36 16.28 -11.74 -19.02
CA ILE A 36 17.71 -11.41 -18.83
C ILE A 36 18.58 -12.67 -18.97
N ASP A 37 18.19 -13.78 -18.36
CA ASP A 37 18.94 -15.04 -18.49
C ASP A 37 19.02 -15.50 -19.96
N GLN A 38 17.94 -15.35 -20.73
CA GLN A 38 17.93 -15.65 -22.17
C GLN A 38 18.92 -14.77 -22.95
N ILE A 39 18.94 -13.45 -22.70
CA ILE A 39 19.89 -12.53 -23.37
C ILE A 39 21.34 -12.91 -23.04
N LYS A 40 21.62 -13.28 -21.79
CA LYS A 40 22.96 -13.69 -21.36
C LYS A 40 23.44 -14.95 -22.06
N GLN A 41 22.54 -15.92 -22.25
CA GLN A 41 22.81 -17.20 -22.90
C GLN A 41 22.77 -17.12 -24.44
N MET A 42 22.50 -15.95 -25.00
CA MET A 42 22.39 -15.79 -26.45
C MET A 42 23.78 -15.80 -27.11
N ASP A 43 24.09 -16.89 -27.81
CA ASP A 43 25.35 -17.08 -28.54
C ASP A 43 25.53 -16.09 -29.70
N SER A 44 24.43 -15.64 -30.30
CA SER A 44 24.46 -14.62 -31.37
C SER A 44 24.78 -13.22 -30.85
N PHE A 45 24.65 -12.99 -29.54
CA PHE A 45 24.97 -11.72 -28.90
C PHE A 45 26.39 -11.76 -28.33
N GLN A 46 27.35 -11.31 -29.13
CA GLN A 46 28.79 -11.52 -28.89
C GLN A 46 29.64 -10.28 -29.20
N GLY A 47 30.88 -10.30 -28.71
CA GLY A 47 31.84 -9.19 -28.79
C GLY A 47 31.87 -8.36 -27.52
N GLN A 48 32.91 -7.53 -27.35
CA GLN A 48 33.17 -6.81 -26.09
C GLN A 48 31.97 -6.00 -25.58
N ALA A 49 31.29 -5.27 -26.47
CA ALA A 49 30.11 -4.48 -26.08
C ALA A 49 28.93 -5.37 -25.65
N ALA A 50 28.79 -6.57 -26.24
CA ALA A 50 27.76 -7.52 -25.83
C ALA A 50 28.09 -8.11 -24.44
N ASP A 51 29.36 -8.42 -24.19
CA ASP A 51 29.82 -8.91 -22.89
C ASP A 51 29.59 -7.88 -21.79
N ASP A 52 29.91 -6.61 -22.05
CA ASP A 52 29.66 -5.49 -21.14
C ASP A 52 28.15 -5.32 -20.85
N ALA A 53 27.31 -5.43 -21.88
CA ALA A 53 25.86 -5.38 -21.72
C ALA A 53 25.32 -6.56 -20.90
N LYS A 54 25.79 -7.79 -21.16
CA LYS A 54 25.43 -8.99 -20.39
C LYS A 54 25.83 -8.84 -18.91
N ALA A 55 26.99 -8.28 -18.63
CA ALA A 55 27.43 -7.96 -17.28
C ALA A 55 26.54 -6.91 -16.60
N TYR A 56 26.16 -5.87 -17.34
CA TYR A 56 25.26 -4.83 -16.85
C TYR A 56 23.85 -5.37 -16.52
N PHE A 57 23.29 -6.25 -17.37
CA PHE A 57 22.02 -6.92 -17.08
C PHE A 57 22.08 -7.75 -15.79
N GLU A 58 23.19 -8.45 -15.55
CA GLU A 58 23.35 -9.24 -14.32
C GLU A 58 23.51 -8.36 -13.09
N VAL A 59 24.40 -7.37 -13.13
CA VAL A 59 24.77 -6.60 -11.94
C VAL A 59 23.72 -5.55 -11.64
N MET A 60 23.39 -4.67 -12.58
CA MET A 60 22.49 -3.55 -12.30
C MET A 60 21.03 -4.02 -12.27
N HIS A 61 20.56 -4.58 -13.39
CA HIS A 61 19.13 -4.85 -13.55
C HIS A 61 18.65 -5.96 -12.62
N ARG A 62 19.43 -7.03 -12.43
CA ARG A 62 19.01 -8.13 -11.53
C ARG A 62 18.98 -7.72 -10.06
N ILE A 63 19.93 -6.90 -9.60
CA ILE A 63 19.91 -6.34 -8.25
C ILE A 63 18.67 -5.46 -8.07
N LEU A 64 18.40 -4.58 -9.03
CA LEU A 64 17.23 -3.69 -8.97
C LEU A 64 15.91 -4.47 -8.93
N LEU A 65 15.74 -5.48 -9.79
CA LEU A 65 14.55 -6.34 -9.79
C LEU A 65 14.38 -7.08 -8.45
N THR A 66 15.47 -7.52 -7.84
CA THR A 66 15.44 -8.18 -6.52
C THR A 66 15.08 -7.20 -5.41
N ALA A 67 15.62 -5.98 -5.45
CA ALA A 67 15.26 -4.93 -4.50
C ALA A 67 13.76 -4.59 -4.58
N PHE A 68 13.20 -4.47 -5.78
CA PHE A 68 11.75 -4.26 -5.94
C PHE A 68 10.93 -5.41 -5.37
N GLN A 69 11.30 -6.67 -5.63
CA GLN A 69 10.62 -7.82 -5.02
C GLN A 69 10.65 -7.77 -3.49
N GLY A 70 11.78 -7.34 -2.90
CA GLY A 70 11.92 -7.13 -1.46
C GLY A 70 10.97 -6.06 -0.94
N VAL A 71 11.00 -4.86 -1.53
CA VAL A 71 10.15 -3.72 -1.13
C VAL A 71 8.67 -4.06 -1.18
N PHE A 72 8.20 -4.72 -2.25
CA PHE A 72 6.79 -5.11 -2.35
C PHE A 72 6.40 -6.21 -1.34
N SER A 73 7.32 -7.11 -1.00
CA SER A 73 7.08 -8.12 0.03
C SER A 73 7.01 -7.49 1.43
N GLU A 74 7.89 -6.54 1.74
CA GLU A 74 7.84 -5.79 2.99
C GLU A 74 6.59 -4.93 3.11
N LEU A 75 6.18 -4.25 2.04
CA LEU A 75 4.95 -3.47 2.01
C LEU A 75 3.72 -4.32 2.29
N GLU A 76 3.57 -5.46 1.61
CA GLU A 76 2.48 -6.41 1.86
C GLU A 76 2.51 -6.94 3.30
N GLY A 77 3.70 -7.31 3.80
CA GLY A 77 3.87 -7.76 5.18
C GLY A 77 3.45 -6.70 6.21
N ASN A 78 3.82 -5.43 5.99
CA ASN A 78 3.47 -4.32 6.87
C ASN A 78 1.96 -4.03 6.85
N ILE A 79 1.32 -4.05 5.67
CA ILE A 79 -0.14 -3.88 5.55
C ILE A 79 -0.86 -5.04 6.24
N THR A 80 -0.46 -6.28 5.97
CA THR A 80 -1.02 -7.49 6.61
C THR A 80 -0.90 -7.41 8.13
N LYS A 81 0.26 -6.96 8.63
CA LYS A 81 0.48 -6.74 10.07
C LYS A 81 -0.44 -5.66 10.61
N HIS A 82 -0.50 -4.48 9.99
CA HIS A 82 -1.34 -3.39 10.46
C HIS A 82 -2.83 -3.73 10.47
N VAL A 83 -3.33 -4.46 9.47
CA VAL A 83 -4.73 -4.93 9.48
C VAL A 83 -4.98 -5.87 10.66
N ARG A 84 -4.06 -6.79 10.95
CA ARG A 84 -4.20 -7.68 12.11
C ARG A 84 -4.13 -6.90 13.42
N ASP A 85 -3.12 -6.05 13.59
CA ASP A 85 -2.95 -5.26 14.80
C ASP A 85 -4.17 -4.34 15.03
N PHE A 86 -4.74 -3.76 13.96
CA PHE A 86 -6.00 -2.99 14.01
C PHE A 86 -7.19 -3.85 14.48
N GLN A 87 -7.34 -5.07 13.95
CA GLN A 87 -8.39 -6.00 14.39
C GLN A 87 -8.26 -6.39 15.86
N GLU A 88 -7.04 -6.66 16.31
CA GLU A 88 -6.75 -7.17 17.65
C GLU A 88 -6.79 -6.08 18.72
N GLU A 89 -6.35 -4.86 18.41
CA GLU A 89 -6.16 -3.79 19.40
C GLU A 89 -7.25 -2.72 19.34
N ILE A 90 -7.74 -2.37 18.15
CA ILE A 90 -8.65 -1.24 17.95
C ILE A 90 -10.07 -1.73 17.74
N ASP A 91 -10.32 -2.61 16.78
CA ASP A 91 -11.68 -3.10 16.55
C ASP A 91 -12.21 -3.93 17.73
N ALA A 92 -11.35 -4.61 18.49
CA ALA A 92 -11.76 -5.31 19.70
C ALA A 92 -12.12 -4.37 20.88
N ASP A 93 -11.71 -3.09 20.84
CA ASP A 93 -11.95 -2.13 21.91
C ASP A 93 -13.38 -1.56 21.83
N PRO A 94 -14.23 -1.75 22.86
CA PRO A 94 -15.56 -1.15 22.92
C PRO A 94 -15.56 0.39 22.89
N HIS A 95 -14.41 1.05 23.11
CA HIS A 95 -14.23 2.50 23.02
C HIS A 95 -13.73 2.99 21.65
N ALA A 96 -13.34 2.10 20.72
CA ALA A 96 -12.93 2.47 19.35
C ALA A 96 -14.12 2.79 18.44
N VAL A 97 -15.13 3.40 19.03
CA VAL A 97 -16.44 3.63 18.46
C VAL A 97 -16.63 5.13 18.33
N ILE A 98 -16.82 5.60 17.10
CA ILE A 98 -17.20 6.99 16.87
C ILE A 98 -18.70 7.10 17.12
N GLU A 99 -19.08 7.75 18.22
CA GLU A 99 -20.47 7.99 18.56
C GLU A 99 -21.06 9.05 17.63
N THR A 100 -22.17 8.75 16.96
CA THR A 100 -22.86 9.71 16.08
C THR A 100 -23.26 10.99 16.83
N GLY A 101 -23.60 10.87 18.12
CA GLY A 101 -23.91 12.03 18.98
C GLY A 101 -22.74 13.01 19.05
N TYR A 102 -21.52 12.51 19.28
CA TYR A 102 -20.32 13.33 19.32
C TYR A 102 -20.08 14.10 18.00
N ILE A 103 -20.33 13.46 16.85
CA ILE A 103 -20.18 14.12 15.53
C ILE A 103 -21.21 15.24 15.33
N GLU A 104 -22.47 15.03 15.73
CA GLU A 104 -23.50 16.06 15.60
C GLU A 104 -23.29 17.21 16.59
N ASP A 105 -22.86 16.92 17.82
CA ASP A 105 -22.54 17.95 18.82
C ASP A 105 -21.38 18.85 18.33
N GLU A 106 -20.32 18.26 17.77
CA GLU A 106 -19.21 19.03 17.19
C GLU A 106 -19.66 19.86 15.98
N LYS A 107 -20.55 19.32 15.15
CA LYS A 107 -21.09 20.04 14.00
C LYS A 107 -21.96 21.22 14.41
N GLU A 108 -22.86 21.05 15.37
CA GLU A 108 -23.68 22.12 15.92
C GLU A 108 -22.80 23.23 16.51
N MET A 109 -21.76 22.84 17.27
CA MET A 109 -20.82 23.79 17.84
C MET A 109 -20.00 24.54 16.77
N ILE A 110 -19.66 23.90 15.65
CA ILE A 110 -19.00 24.54 14.51
C ILE A 110 -19.96 25.52 13.80
N GLU A 111 -21.21 25.12 13.58
CA GLU A 111 -22.24 25.94 12.94
C GLU A 111 -22.54 27.19 13.78
N ASP A 112 -22.72 27.03 15.09
CA ASP A 112 -22.92 28.13 16.04
C ASP A 112 -21.74 29.12 16.02
N ARG A 113 -20.50 28.60 16.03
CA ARG A 113 -19.30 29.44 15.94
C ARG A 113 -19.18 30.14 14.60
N HIS A 114 -19.51 29.46 13.50
CA HIS A 114 -19.54 30.05 12.17
C HIS A 114 -20.55 31.20 12.10
N ASP A 115 -21.76 31.01 12.64
CA ASP A 115 -22.81 32.02 12.61
C ASP A 115 -22.47 33.22 13.50
N ALA A 116 -21.88 32.99 14.67
CA ALA A 116 -21.34 34.04 15.52
C ALA A 116 -20.24 34.85 14.81
N LEU A 117 -19.35 34.19 14.06
CA LEU A 117 -18.30 34.85 13.28
C LEU A 117 -18.86 35.64 12.10
N LYS A 118 -19.88 35.14 11.39
CA LYS A 118 -20.57 35.90 10.33
C LYS A 118 -21.23 37.16 10.86
N GLN A 119 -21.94 37.08 11.98
CA GLN A 119 -22.59 38.24 12.59
C GLN A 119 -21.58 39.30 13.05
N LEU A 120 -20.36 38.90 13.40
CA LEU A 120 -19.26 39.82 13.72
C LEU A 120 -18.63 40.43 12.47
N ALA A 121 -18.64 39.74 11.33
CA ALA A 121 -18.09 40.22 10.06
C ALA A 121 -19.06 41.14 9.28
N ASP A 122 -20.37 40.96 9.47
CA ASP A 122 -21.43 41.76 8.85
C ASP A 122 -21.80 43.04 9.65
N LYS A 123 -21.03 43.36 10.70
CA LYS A 123 -21.16 44.55 11.54
C LYS A 123 -20.05 45.57 11.27
#